data_AF-R1E7I0-F1
#
_entry.id   AF-R1E7I0-F1
#
_cell.length_a   1.000
_cell.length_b   1.000
_cell.length_c   1.000
_cell.angle_alpha   90.00
_cell.angle_beta   90.00
_cell.angle_gamma   90.00
#
_symmetry.space_group_name_H-M   'P 1'
#
loop_
_entity.id
_entity.type
_entity.pdbx_description
1 polymer ?
#
loop_
_entity_poly.entity_id
_entity_poly.type
_entity_poly.pdbx_seq_one_letter_code
_entity_poly.pdbx_strand_id
1 'polypeptide(L)'
;MGGRHAARSDSSAVGALAAAGGGVLFASGWLVWIDGVAAAANDYGFGTPGADWVPGILQTVALLMVNAITWSAMADGGFDDSVAQKVKAWVFVSFVFAFSGLIASTYILVRESNSPTAPGSHDSAVRGLLQNLLIFGSSLLFRAGRLSDGD
;
A
#
# COMPACT_ATOMS: atom_id res chain seq x y z
N MET A 1 -26.03 -10.57 30.20
CA MET A 1 -26.14 -9.61 29.07
C MET A 1 -24.97 -8.62 28.95
N GLY A 2 -24.10 -8.43 29.95
CA GLY A 2 -22.98 -7.46 29.87
C GLY A 2 -21.79 -7.84 28.96
N GLY A 3 -21.49 -9.14 28.76
CA GLY A 3 -20.30 -9.56 28.02
C GLY A 3 -20.31 -9.23 26.52
N ARG A 4 -21.49 -9.14 25.88
CA ARG A 4 -21.60 -8.81 24.44
C ARG A 4 -21.40 -7.32 24.13
N HIS A 5 -21.58 -6.44 25.12
CA HIS A 5 -21.34 -5.00 24.95
C HIS A 5 -19.85 -4.65 25.10
N ALA A 6 -19.13 -5.27 26.03
CA ALA A 6 -17.69 -5.08 26.20
C ALA A 6 -16.88 -5.61 24.99
N ALA A 7 -17.23 -6.78 24.46
CA ALA A 7 -16.56 -7.32 23.28
C ALA A 7 -16.72 -6.42 22.03
N ARG A 8 -17.86 -5.72 21.90
CA ARG A 8 -18.13 -4.85 20.76
C ARG A 8 -17.42 -3.50 20.86
N SER A 9 -17.18 -2.99 22.07
CA SER A 9 -16.36 -1.78 22.26
C SER A 9 -14.90 -2.03 21.91
N ASP A 10 -14.39 -3.20 22.30
CA ASP A 10 -12.98 -3.56 22.05
C ASP A 10 -12.71 -3.73 20.55
N SER A 11 -13.61 -4.39 19.80
CA SER A 11 -13.54 -4.48 18.33
C SER A 11 -13.52 -3.09 17.68
N SER A 12 -14.43 -2.19 18.07
CA SER A 12 -14.53 -0.85 17.48
C SER A 12 -13.28 0.02 17.72
N ALA A 13 -12.61 -0.18 18.86
CA ALA A 13 -11.36 0.50 19.15
C ALA A 13 -10.22 -0.02 18.26
N VAL A 14 -10.15 -1.35 18.04
CA VAL A 14 -9.14 -1.96 17.16
C VAL A 14 -9.31 -1.50 15.71
N GLY A 15 -10.54 -1.45 15.20
CA GLY A 15 -10.83 -0.92 13.87
C GLY A 15 -10.40 0.53 13.70
N ALA A 16 -10.71 1.38 14.67
CA ALA A 16 -10.30 2.79 14.66
C ALA A 16 -8.78 2.97 14.70
N LEU A 17 -8.07 2.20 15.54
CA LEU A 17 -6.61 2.22 15.64
C LEU A 17 -5.96 1.73 14.35
N ALA A 18 -6.50 0.68 13.73
CA ALA A 18 -6.02 0.16 12.47
C ALA A 18 -6.20 1.17 11.32
N ALA A 19 -7.33 1.88 11.28
CA ALA A 19 -7.57 2.94 10.31
C ALA A 19 -6.64 4.14 10.53
N ALA A 20 -6.46 4.59 11.77
CA ALA A 20 -5.54 5.67 12.11
C ALA A 20 -4.09 5.30 11.75
N GLY A 21 -3.63 4.11 12.15
CA GLY A 21 -2.31 3.59 11.82
C GLY A 21 -2.10 3.43 10.31
N GLY A 22 -3.11 2.90 9.61
CA GLY A 22 -3.10 2.81 8.15
C GLY A 22 -2.94 4.18 7.48
N GLY A 23 -3.70 5.18 7.93
CA GLY A 23 -3.60 6.55 7.42
C GLY A 23 -2.23 7.17 7.66
N VAL A 24 -1.66 6.99 8.86
CA VAL A 24 -0.31 7.49 9.19
C VAL A 24 0.76 6.83 8.33
N LEU A 25 0.69 5.51 8.09
CA LEU A 25 1.63 4.82 7.21
C LEU A 25 1.51 5.30 5.76
N PHE A 26 0.29 5.50 5.26
CA PHE A 26 0.06 6.01 3.91
C PHE A 26 0.63 7.41 3.73
N ALA A 27 0.33 8.31 4.67
CA ALA A 27 0.85 9.68 4.66
C ALA A 27 2.37 9.69 4.76
N SER A 28 2.95 8.93 5.70
CA SER A 28 4.40 8.80 5.85
C SER A 28 5.07 8.30 4.58
N GLY A 29 4.47 7.33 3.88
CA GLY A 29 4.99 6.80 2.62
C GLY A 29 5.16 7.90 1.57
N TRP A 30 4.12 8.71 1.35
CA TRP A 30 4.19 9.82 0.39
C TRP A 30 5.08 10.97 0.85
N LEU A 31 5.08 11.30 2.15
CA LEU A 31 5.94 12.36 2.68
C LEU A 31 7.44 12.02 2.54
N VAL A 32 7.83 10.79 2.85
CA VAL A 32 9.23 10.33 2.69
C VAL A 32 9.68 10.39 1.23
N TRP A 33 8.81 10.01 0.28
CA TRP A 33 9.11 10.11 -1.15
C TRP A 33 9.26 11.56 -1.60
N ILE A 34 8.30 12.42 -1.25
CA ILE A 34 8.32 13.85 -1.63
C ILE A 34 9.55 14.55 -1.04
N ASP A 35 9.90 14.26 0.21
CA ASP A 35 11.12 14.76 0.83
C ASP A 35 12.38 14.30 0.07
N GLY A 36 12.42 13.03 -0.36
CA GLY A 36 13.49 12.50 -1.21
C GLY A 36 13.65 13.23 -2.54
N VAL A 37 12.54 13.45 -3.24
CA VAL A 37 12.53 14.20 -4.49
C VAL A 37 12.97 15.66 -4.27
N ALA A 38 12.49 16.29 -3.20
CA ALA A 38 12.85 17.67 -2.87
C ALA A 38 14.34 17.80 -2.51
N ALA A 39 14.88 16.87 -1.73
CA ALA A 39 16.30 16.82 -1.41
C ALA A 39 17.15 16.62 -2.68
N ALA A 40 16.77 15.67 -3.54
CA ALA A 40 17.47 15.43 -4.80
C ALA A 40 17.52 16.69 -5.70
N ALA A 41 16.41 17.43 -5.78
CA ALA A 41 16.33 18.66 -6.55
C ALA A 41 17.18 19.80 -5.95
N ASN A 42 17.16 19.97 -4.63
CA ASN A 42 17.89 21.05 -3.95
C ASN A 42 19.40 20.79 -3.86
N ASP A 43 19.80 19.58 -3.47
CA ASP A 43 21.20 19.27 -3.14
C ASP A 43 22.05 19.05 -4.39
N TYR A 44 21.41 18.64 -5.49
CA TYR A 44 22.14 18.23 -6.67
C TYR A 44 21.61 18.79 -8.01
N GLY A 45 20.47 19.50 -8.00
CA GLY A 45 19.99 20.24 -9.18
C GLY A 45 19.38 19.38 -10.29
N PHE A 46 19.05 18.12 -10.01
CA PHE A 46 18.36 17.24 -10.96
C PHE A 46 17.09 16.65 -10.35
N GLY A 47 16.03 16.64 -11.17
CA GLY A 47 14.76 16.04 -10.79
C GLY A 47 14.79 14.53 -10.92
N THR A 48 14.09 13.84 -10.01
CA THR A 48 13.87 12.40 -10.09
C THR A 48 13.15 12.04 -11.40
N PRO A 49 13.64 11.05 -12.18
CA PRO A 49 12.98 10.58 -13.38
C PRO A 49 11.51 10.24 -13.16
N GLY A 50 10.63 10.61 -14.10
CA GLY A 50 9.19 10.35 -14.00
C GLY A 50 8.84 8.87 -13.84
N ALA A 51 9.70 7.96 -14.32
CA ALA A 51 9.53 6.52 -14.17
C ALA A 51 9.61 6.06 -12.70
N ASP A 52 10.37 6.75 -11.85
CA ASP A 52 10.57 6.33 -10.46
C ASP A 52 9.36 6.65 -9.57
N TRP A 53 8.42 7.45 -10.07
CA TRP A 53 7.12 7.71 -9.42
C TRP A 53 6.14 6.55 -9.61
N VAL A 54 6.32 5.74 -10.65
CA VAL A 54 5.37 4.70 -11.07
C VAL A 54 5.13 3.66 -9.96
N PRO A 55 6.16 3.12 -9.28
CA PRO A 55 5.95 2.12 -8.22
C PRO A 55 5.05 2.63 -7.09
N GLY A 56 5.28 3.84 -6.57
CA GLY A 56 4.48 4.43 -5.49
C GLY A 56 3.02 4.68 -5.90
N ILE A 57 2.78 5.08 -7.15
CA ILE A 57 1.43 5.23 -7.72
C ILE A 57 0.74 3.87 -7.83
N LEU A 58 1.41 2.87 -8.40
CA LEU A 58 0.90 1.50 -8.49
C LEU A 58 0.55 0.94 -7.11
N GLN A 59 1.41 1.19 -6.11
CA GLN A 59 1.17 0.77 -4.74
C GLN A 59 -0.07 1.45 -4.12
N THR A 60 -0.30 2.72 -4.44
CA THR A 60 -1.51 3.45 -4.01
C THR A 60 -2.76 2.90 -4.67
N VAL A 61 -2.70 2.60 -5.98
CA VAL A 61 -3.80 1.93 -6.68
C VAL A 61 -4.08 0.56 -6.06
N ALA A 62 -3.06 -0.24 -5.79
CA ALA A 62 -3.20 -1.53 -5.12
C ALA A 62 -3.88 -1.40 -3.74
N LEU A 63 -3.47 -0.41 -2.93
CA LEU A 63 -4.12 -0.10 -1.66
C LEU A 63 -5.61 0.15 -1.84
N LEU A 64 -6.00 1.00 -2.78
CA LEU A 64 -7.42 1.29 -3.04
C LEU A 64 -8.16 0.04 -3.50
N MET A 65 -7.57 -0.75 -4.39
CA MET A 65 -8.20 -1.96 -4.91
C MET A 65 -8.43 -3.02 -3.82
N VAL A 66 -7.44 -3.27 -2.94
CA VAL A 66 -7.57 -4.18 -1.78
C VAL A 66 -8.63 -3.68 -0.80
N ASN A 67 -8.79 -2.36 -0.69
CA ASN A 67 -9.73 -1.75 0.23
C ASN A 67 -11.16 -1.58 -0.31
N ALA A 68 -11.36 -1.57 -1.63
CA ALA A 68 -12.67 -1.46 -2.28
C ALA A 68 -13.44 -2.78 -2.45
N ILE A 69 -12.93 -3.90 -1.91
CA ILE A 69 -13.50 -5.24 -2.13
C ILE A 69 -14.68 -5.51 -1.19
N THR A 70 -15.80 -5.95 -1.76
CA THR A 70 -16.96 -6.47 -1.01
C THR A 70 -16.78 -7.97 -0.77
N TRP A 71 -16.30 -8.35 0.42
CA TRP A 71 -15.93 -9.73 0.74
C TRP A 71 -17.11 -10.68 0.93
N SER A 72 -18.31 -10.17 1.25
CA SER A 72 -19.53 -10.98 1.34
C SER A 72 -19.88 -11.68 0.01
N ALA A 73 -19.62 -11.02 -1.12
CA ALA A 73 -19.80 -11.59 -2.45
C ALA A 73 -18.76 -12.68 -2.81
N MET A 74 -17.68 -12.82 -2.03
CA MET A 74 -16.69 -13.88 -2.22
C MET A 74 -17.08 -15.18 -1.48
N ALA A 75 -17.78 -15.08 -0.34
CA ALA A 75 -18.11 -16.22 0.53
C ALA A 75 -19.33 -17.01 0.04
N ASP A 76 -20.30 -16.34 -0.60
CA ASP A 76 -21.61 -16.92 -0.90
C ASP A 76 -21.73 -17.57 -2.30
N GLY A 77 -20.71 -17.45 -3.16
CA GLY A 77 -20.79 -17.89 -4.56
C GLY A 77 -20.03 -19.18 -4.88
N GLY A 78 -20.76 -20.19 -5.37
CA GLY A 78 -20.20 -21.41 -5.98
C GLY A 78 -19.41 -21.13 -7.26
N PHE A 79 -18.76 -22.14 -7.85
CA PHE A 79 -17.93 -21.96 -9.05
C PHE A 79 -18.68 -21.38 -10.27
N ASP A 80 -19.99 -21.60 -10.37
CA ASP A 80 -20.88 -21.06 -11.42
C ASP A 80 -21.34 -19.60 -11.16
N ASP A 81 -21.03 -19.02 -10.00
CA ASP A 81 -21.42 -17.63 -9.72
C ASP A 81 -20.43 -16.65 -10.36
N SER A 82 -20.90 -16.00 -11.44
CA SER A 82 -20.13 -14.99 -12.17
C SER A 82 -19.68 -13.80 -11.31
N VAL A 83 -20.36 -13.51 -10.19
CA VAL A 83 -20.01 -12.41 -9.28
C VAL A 83 -18.81 -12.81 -8.42
N ALA A 84 -18.84 -13.99 -7.81
CA ALA A 84 -17.72 -14.49 -7.00
C ALA A 84 -16.44 -14.63 -7.82
N GLN A 85 -16.52 -15.05 -9.09
CA GLN A 85 -15.36 -15.11 -9.99
C GLN A 85 -14.77 -13.72 -10.28
N LYS A 86 -15.61 -12.70 -10.50
CA LYS A 86 -15.13 -11.31 -10.71
C LYS A 86 -14.44 -10.76 -9.47
N VAL A 87 -14.96 -11.03 -8.28
CA VAL A 87 -14.35 -10.60 -7.01
C VAL A 87 -13.00 -11.30 -6.79
N LYS A 88 -12.89 -12.60 -7.07
CA LYS A 88 -11.63 -13.34 -7.03
C LYS A 88 -10.59 -12.78 -8.00
N ALA A 89 -11.01 -12.49 -9.24
CA ALA A 89 -10.14 -11.84 -10.23
C ALA A 89 -9.68 -10.46 -9.78
N TRP A 90 -10.57 -9.66 -9.18
CA TRP A 90 -10.23 -8.35 -8.64
C TRP A 90 -9.20 -8.44 -7.51
N VAL A 91 -9.37 -9.37 -6.55
CA VAL A 91 -8.37 -9.65 -5.50
C VAL A 91 -7.02 -10.01 -6.12
N PHE A 92 -7.03 -10.93 -7.08
CA PHE A 92 -5.81 -11.36 -7.75
C PHE A 92 -5.07 -10.19 -8.41
N VAL A 93 -5.78 -9.37 -9.19
CA VAL A 93 -5.20 -8.18 -9.83
C VAL A 93 -4.69 -7.18 -8.78
N SER A 94 -5.42 -6.98 -7.68
CA SER A 94 -4.98 -6.10 -6.58
C SER A 94 -3.62 -6.51 -6.03
N PHE A 95 -3.42 -7.82 -5.80
CA PHE A 95 -2.14 -8.36 -5.33
C PHE A 95 -1.05 -8.26 -6.40
N VAL A 96 -1.37 -8.47 -7.68
CA VAL A 96 -0.41 -8.25 -8.77
C VAL A 96 0.11 -6.82 -8.74
N PHE A 97 -0.77 -5.82 -8.62
CA PHE A 97 -0.36 -4.42 -8.54
C PHE A 97 0.50 -4.14 -7.30
N ALA A 98 0.14 -4.71 -6.14
CA ALA A 98 0.92 -4.56 -4.90
C ALA A 98 2.34 -5.14 -5.05
N PHE A 99 2.47 -6.36 -5.56
CA PHE A 99 3.78 -6.98 -5.75
C PHE A 99 4.58 -6.33 -6.88
N SER A 100 3.92 -5.87 -7.95
CA SER A 100 4.59 -5.12 -9.02
C SER A 100 5.20 -3.81 -8.50
N GLY A 101 4.52 -3.06 -7.63
CA GLY A 101 5.08 -1.86 -6.98
C GLY A 101 6.33 -2.18 -6.13
N LEU A 102 6.26 -3.22 -5.29
CA LEU A 102 7.39 -3.68 -4.47
C LEU A 102 8.58 -4.18 -5.32
N ILE A 103 8.31 -4.98 -6.35
CA ILE A 103 9.36 -5.51 -7.24
C ILE A 103 10.00 -4.37 -8.03
N ALA A 104 9.20 -3.45 -8.59
CA ALA A 104 9.71 -2.33 -9.37
C ALA A 104 10.56 -1.37 -8.52
N SER A 105 10.11 -1.02 -7.31
CA SER A 105 10.91 -0.19 -6.38
C SER A 105 12.19 -0.89 -5.92
N THR A 106 12.15 -2.21 -5.68
CA THR A 106 13.35 -3.00 -5.38
C THR A 106 14.32 -3.01 -6.56
N TYR A 107 13.82 -3.16 -7.78
CA TYR A 107 14.64 -3.10 -8.99
C TYR A 107 15.33 -1.74 -9.17
N ILE A 108 14.60 -0.64 -8.95
CA ILE A 108 15.18 0.71 -9.01
C ILE A 108 16.29 0.87 -7.97
N LEU A 109 16.07 0.41 -6.73
CA LEU A 109 17.12 0.44 -5.70
C LEU A 109 18.37 -0.32 -6.15
N VAL A 110 18.22 -1.56 -6.62
CA VAL A 110 19.36 -2.35 -7.10
C VAL A 110 20.07 -1.68 -8.27
N ARG A 111 19.33 -1.10 -9.22
CA ARG A 111 19.89 -0.36 -10.36
C ARG A 111 20.72 0.82 -9.88
N GLU A 112 20.17 1.68 -9.02
CA GLU A 112 20.86 2.87 -8.52
C GLU A 112 22.03 2.52 -7.59
N SER A 113 22.01 1.39 -6.88
CA SER A 113 23.15 0.92 -6.08
C SER A 113 24.33 0.45 -6.94
N ASN A 114 24.07 -0.16 -8.09
CA ASN A 114 25.13 -0.69 -8.97
C ASN A 114 25.61 0.32 -10.01
N SER A 115 24.71 1.19 -10.48
CA SER A 115 25.00 2.18 -11.52
C SER A 115 24.18 3.44 -11.26
N PRO A 116 24.63 4.30 -10.31
CA PRO A 116 23.92 5.53 -9.97
C PRO A 116 23.76 6.42 -11.20
N THR A 117 22.52 6.79 -11.52
CA THR A 117 22.22 7.63 -12.67
C THR A 117 22.59 9.09 -12.42
N ALA A 118 22.57 9.53 -11.14
CA ALA A 118 22.92 10.87 -10.70
C ALA A 118 23.38 10.85 -9.23
N PRO A 119 24.13 11.86 -8.75
CA PRO A 119 24.45 11.98 -7.32
C PRO A 119 23.18 11.93 -6.43
N GLY A 120 23.15 11.12 -5.38
CA GLY A 120 21.95 11.01 -4.53
C GLY A 120 20.75 10.24 -5.13
N SER A 121 20.85 9.70 -6.36
CA SER A 121 19.80 8.83 -6.94
C SER A 121 19.56 7.57 -6.08
N HIS A 122 20.61 7.06 -5.44
CA HIS A 122 20.52 5.97 -4.49
C HIS A 122 19.62 6.30 -3.29
N ASP A 123 19.76 7.49 -2.71
CA ASP A 123 18.96 7.89 -1.55
C ASP A 123 17.48 8.04 -1.93
N SER A 124 17.20 8.60 -3.12
CA SER A 124 15.85 8.64 -3.68
C SER A 124 15.28 7.22 -3.86
N ALA A 125 16.06 6.28 -4.37
CA ALA A 125 15.63 4.90 -4.57
C ALA A 125 15.33 4.17 -3.25
N VAL A 126 16.12 4.40 -2.20
CA VAL A 126 15.86 3.86 -0.85
C VAL A 126 14.53 4.38 -0.31
N ARG A 127 14.28 5.70 -0.44
CA ARG A 127 13.02 6.33 -0.03
C ARG A 127 11.84 5.83 -0.86
N GLY A 128 12.02 5.54 -2.15
CA GLY A 128 11.02 4.93 -3.01
C GLY A 128 10.64 3.52 -2.58
N LEU A 129 11.61 2.67 -2.20
CA LEU A 129 11.30 1.35 -1.63
C LEU A 129 10.57 1.48 -0.28
N LEU A 130 11.03 2.38 0.59
CA LEU A 130 10.40 2.62 1.89
C LEU A 130 8.95 3.11 1.72
N GLN A 131 8.68 4.01 0.77
CA GLN A 131 7.33 4.43 0.40
C GLN A 131 6.45 3.22 0.05
N ASN A 132 6.94 2.32 -0.81
CA ASN A 132 6.17 1.16 -1.25
C ASN A 132 5.85 0.22 -0.08
N LEU A 133 6.81 -0.02 0.83
CA LEU A 133 6.59 -0.81 2.04
C LEU A 133 5.58 -0.17 2.99
N LEU A 134 5.65 1.14 3.19
CA LEU A 134 4.73 1.88 4.07
C LEU A 134 3.29 1.87 3.51
N ILE A 135 3.12 2.10 2.21
CA ILE A 135 1.80 2.05 1.57
C ILE A 135 1.26 0.62 1.53
N PHE A 136 2.10 -0.39 1.29
CA PHE A 136 1.68 -1.78 1.39
C PHE A 136 1.23 -2.14 2.81
N GLY A 137 2.00 -1.78 3.83
CA GLY A 137 1.63 -1.97 5.24
C GLY A 137 0.34 -1.24 5.62
N SER A 138 0.16 -0.02 5.11
CA SER A 138 -1.09 0.74 5.25
C SER A 138 -2.28 -0.03 4.68
N SER A 139 -2.14 -0.62 3.50
CA SER A 139 -3.22 -1.41 2.87
C SER A 139 -3.64 -2.60 3.73
N LEU A 140 -2.68 -3.26 4.38
CA LEU A 140 -2.92 -4.40 5.27
C LEU A 140 -3.54 -3.96 6.58
N LEU A 141 -3.13 -2.82 7.16
CA LEU A 141 -3.75 -2.28 8.38
C LEU A 141 -5.22 -1.90 8.14
N PHE A 142 -5.52 -1.19 7.05
CA PHE A 142 -6.91 -0.89 6.70
C PHE A 142 -7.74 -2.15 6.46
N ARG A 143 -7.13 -3.23 5.95
CA ARG A 143 -7.81 -4.53 5.83
C ARG A 143 -8.02 -5.19 7.18
N ALA A 144 -7.00 -5.21 8.05
CA ALA A 144 -7.05 -5.83 9.36
C ALA A 144 -8.11 -5.17 10.27
N GLY A 145 -8.23 -3.83 10.23
CA GLY A 145 -9.27 -3.11 10.98
C GLY A 145 -10.68 -3.51 10.58
N ARG A 146 -10.91 -3.73 9.27
CA ARG A 146 -12.22 -4.19 8.78
C ARG A 146 -12.53 -5.63 9.20
N LEU A 147 -11.51 -6.49 9.31
CA LEU A 147 -11.67 -7.83 9.85
C LEU A 147 -11.99 -7.83 11.36
N SER A 148 -11.45 -6.89 12.14
CA SER A 148 -11.76 -6.79 13.58
C SER A 148 -13.14 -6.21 13.87
N ASP A 149 -13.63 -5.33 12.98
CA ASP A 149 -14.95 -4.72 13.09
C ASP A 149 -16.09 -5.65 12.64
N GLY A 150 -15.74 -6.77 12.00
CA GLY A 150 -16.69 -7.70 11.42
C GLY A 150 -17.14 -7.24 10.04
N ASP A 151 -16.47 -7.77 9.02
CA ASP A 151 -17.25 -8.48 8.00
C ASP A 151 -18.07 -9.58 8.70
#